data_AF-A0A956NPA5-F1
#
_entry.id   AF-A0A956NPA5-F1
#
_cell.length_a   1.000
_cell.length_b   1.000
_cell.length_c   1.000
_cell.angle_alpha   90.00
_cell.angle_beta   90.00
_cell.angle_gamma   90.00
#
_symmetry.space_group_name_H-M   'P 1'
#
loop_
_entity.id
_entity.type
_entity.pdbx_description
1 polymer ?
#
loop_
_entity_poly.entity_id
_entity_poly.type
_entity_poly.pdbx_seq_one_letter_code
_entity_poly.pdbx_strand_id
1 'polypeptide(L)'
;MLWLAPAAAAQGSPDSGTVVPRPSFGAGMVWVMPLPLTPREIASRLSGKSEAELLDSTVAAFTTQYLEAMAAERAASASGALPSWTTTIGGQTVGLDSRYVYLGPLKVPSFLIALLPIRWPQANPMLWDQQREWNAMREDINVAGRRGAILDELEAAGKALRAEREAQREFEANQRRPPPPIEDPG
;
A
#
# COMPACT_ATOMS: atom_id res chain seq x y z
N MET A 1 21.30 42.24 44.57
CA MET A 1 20.43 41.09 44.88
C MET A 1 20.79 39.91 43.98
N LEU A 2 21.24 38.83 44.62
CA LEU A 2 21.26 37.42 44.22
C LEU A 2 21.95 36.94 42.92
N TRP A 3 23.11 36.32 43.14
CA TRP A 3 23.71 35.24 42.35
C TRP A 3 22.93 33.92 42.55
N LEU A 4 22.86 33.07 41.51
CA LEU A 4 22.83 31.60 41.63
C LEU A 4 23.18 30.94 40.28
N ALA A 5 24.20 30.07 40.29
CA ALA A 5 24.50 29.04 39.27
C ALA A 5 24.10 27.66 39.83
N PRO A 6 24.40 26.51 39.18
CA PRO A 6 24.12 26.00 37.82
C PRO A 6 23.32 24.66 37.89
N ALA A 7 22.98 24.04 36.75
CA ALA A 7 22.67 22.60 36.71
C ALA A 7 23.34 21.93 35.51
N ALA A 8 24.35 21.12 35.81
CA ALA A 8 25.06 20.27 34.88
C ALA A 8 24.15 19.17 34.31
N ALA A 9 24.34 18.82 33.04
CA ALA A 9 23.93 17.52 32.51
C ALA A 9 25.13 16.86 31.84
N ALA A 10 25.84 16.12 32.67
CA ALA A 10 26.64 14.92 32.41
C ALA A 10 27.21 14.73 30.99
N GLN A 11 28.53 14.90 30.89
CA GLN A 11 29.34 13.99 30.07
C GLN A 11 29.28 12.61 30.72
N GLY A 12 28.83 11.60 29.97
CA GLY A 12 28.76 10.20 30.40
C GLY A 12 29.01 9.24 29.23
N SER A 13 30.22 8.67 29.23
CA SER A 13 30.78 7.45 28.61
C SER A 13 30.50 7.05 27.13
N PRO A 14 31.54 6.51 26.44
CA PRO A 14 31.49 6.14 25.03
C PRO A 14 31.06 4.67 24.85
N ASP A 15 29.77 4.37 24.97
CA ASP A 15 29.24 3.08 24.52
C ASP A 15 28.44 3.29 23.23
N SER A 16 29.14 3.08 22.10
CA SER A 16 28.65 2.70 20.75
C SER A 16 27.19 3.03 20.39
N GLY A 17 26.77 4.27 20.62
CA GLY A 17 25.48 4.79 20.17
C GLY A 17 25.58 5.25 18.73
N THR A 18 24.94 4.54 17.80
CA THR A 18 24.70 5.03 16.44
C THR A 18 24.00 6.38 16.55
N VAL A 19 24.71 7.46 16.23
CA VAL A 19 24.12 8.80 16.20
C VAL A 19 23.16 8.82 15.02
N VAL A 20 21.88 8.57 15.29
CA VAL A 20 20.84 8.66 14.27
C VAL A 20 20.73 10.13 13.87
N PRO A 21 21.05 10.50 12.63
CA PRO A 21 20.97 11.88 12.20
C PRO A 21 19.51 12.34 12.33
N ARG A 22 19.29 13.42 13.09
CA ARG A 22 17.95 13.98 13.28
C ARG A 22 17.53 14.73 12.03
N PRO A 23 16.28 14.58 11.56
CA PRO A 23 15.77 15.38 10.47
C PRO A 23 15.88 16.86 10.81
N SER A 24 16.42 17.65 9.88
CA SER A 24 16.50 19.10 9.95
C SER A 24 15.83 19.70 8.71
N PHE A 25 15.40 20.95 8.82
CA PHE A 25 14.74 21.65 7.71
C PHE A 25 15.70 21.73 6.52
N GLY A 26 15.29 21.19 5.36
CA GLY A 26 16.09 21.16 4.13
C GLY A 26 16.96 19.91 3.93
N ALA A 27 17.04 18.97 4.89
CA ALA A 27 17.87 17.78 4.78
C ALA A 27 17.27 16.64 3.93
N GLY A 28 16.06 16.78 3.40
CA GLY A 28 15.38 15.75 2.59
C GLY A 28 15.02 14.46 3.35
N MET A 29 15.25 14.40 4.66
CA MET A 29 14.92 13.25 5.50
C MET A 29 13.48 13.33 6.00
N VAL A 30 12.79 12.19 6.02
CA VAL A 30 11.41 12.08 6.49
C VAL A 30 11.36 12.21 8.02
N TRP A 31 10.49 13.09 8.53
CA TRP A 31 10.21 13.22 9.95
C TRP A 31 9.37 12.02 10.43
N VAL A 32 10.00 10.87 10.60
CA VAL A 32 9.39 9.72 11.27
C VAL A 32 9.77 9.80 12.74
N MET A 33 8.80 10.01 13.62
CA MET A 33 9.04 9.83 15.06
C MET A 33 9.46 8.37 15.28
N PRO A 34 10.57 8.10 15.99
CA PRO A 34 10.89 6.72 16.36
C PRO A 34 9.70 6.16 17.15
N LEU A 35 9.18 5.01 16.73
CA LEU A 35 8.07 4.38 17.43
C LEU A 35 8.49 4.17 18.90
N PRO A 36 7.64 4.52 19.88
CA PRO A 36 7.98 4.41 21.30
C PRO A 36 8.14 2.95 21.77
N LEU A 37 7.74 1.98 20.94
CA LEU A 37 7.84 0.56 21.20
C LEU A 37 8.52 -0.15 20.04
N THR A 38 9.26 -1.20 20.38
CA THR A 38 9.83 -2.08 19.36
C THR A 38 8.73 -2.83 18.61
N PRO A 39 8.91 -3.19 17.33
CA PRO A 39 7.95 -4.00 16.59
C PRO A 39 7.59 -5.32 17.30
N ARG A 40 8.52 -5.89 18.07
CA ARG A 40 8.31 -7.11 18.87
C ARG A 40 7.34 -6.88 20.03
N GLU A 41 7.50 -5.78 20.76
CA GLU A 41 6.58 -5.41 21.86
C GLU A 41 5.19 -5.03 21.34
N ILE A 42 5.12 -4.45 20.15
CA ILE A 42 3.83 -4.19 19.50
C ILE A 42 3.16 -5.52 19.15
N ALA A 43 3.90 -6.47 18.57
CA ALA A 43 3.38 -7.79 18.23
C ALA A 43 2.91 -8.57 19.47
N SER A 44 3.65 -8.53 20.59
CA SER A 44 3.24 -9.19 21.84
C SER A 44 1.99 -8.56 22.43
N ARG A 45 1.89 -7.22 22.45
CA ARG A 45 0.68 -6.51 22.92
C ARG A 45 -0.54 -6.76 22.05
N LEU A 46 -0.38 -6.81 20.73
CA LEU A 46 -1.48 -7.06 19.80
C LEU A 46 -1.97 -8.50 19.83
N SER A 47 -1.04 -9.46 19.93
CA SER A 47 -1.38 -10.89 19.96
C SER A 47 -1.77 -11.40 21.34
N GLY A 48 -1.43 -10.67 22.41
CA GLY A 48 -1.56 -11.13 23.80
C GLY A 48 -0.59 -12.25 24.18
N LYS A 49 0.36 -12.59 23.29
CA LYS A 49 1.33 -13.67 23.50
C LYS A 49 2.66 -13.11 24.01
N SER A 50 3.33 -13.86 24.88
CA SER A 50 4.70 -13.59 25.28
C SER A 50 5.67 -13.75 24.10
N GLU A 51 6.88 -13.18 24.21
CA GLU A 51 7.89 -13.28 23.14
C GLU A 51 8.27 -14.74 22.83
N ALA A 52 8.38 -15.59 23.86
CA ALA A 52 8.67 -17.01 23.69
C ALA A 52 7.57 -17.73 22.91
N GLU A 53 6.30 -17.44 23.19
CA GLU A 53 5.15 -18.02 22.48
C GLU A 53 5.04 -17.50 21.05
N LEU A 54 5.44 -16.25 20.79
CA LEU A 54 5.54 -15.73 19.42
C LEU A 54 6.60 -16.47 18.62
N LEU A 55 7.79 -16.66 19.20
CA LEU A 55 8.87 -17.41 18.56
C LEU A 55 8.47 -18.86 18.31
N ASP A 56 7.92 -19.54 19.32
CA ASP A 56 7.43 -20.91 19.18
C ASP A 56 6.35 -21.02 18.09
N SER A 57 5.39 -20.07 18.06
CA SER A 57 4.36 -20.02 17.02
C SER A 57 4.94 -19.79 15.62
N THR A 58 5.99 -18.99 15.47
CA THR A 58 6.64 -18.80 14.16
C THR A 58 7.40 -20.04 13.71
N VAL A 59 8.11 -20.71 14.63
CA VAL A 59 8.83 -21.95 14.33
C VAL A 59 7.85 -23.07 13.99
N ALA A 60 6.74 -23.19 14.74
CA ALA A 60 5.66 -24.12 14.44
C ALA A 60 5.04 -23.85 13.06
N ALA A 61 4.82 -22.58 12.70
CA ALA A 61 4.31 -22.21 11.38
C ALA A 61 5.28 -22.60 10.25
N PHE A 62 6.58 -22.29 10.39
CA PHE A 62 7.58 -22.64 9.39
C PHE A 62 7.76 -24.15 9.23
N THR A 63 7.76 -24.90 10.34
CA THR A 63 7.88 -26.38 10.30
C THR A 63 6.64 -27.01 9.66
N THR A 64 5.44 -26.55 10.01
CA THR A 64 4.19 -27.02 9.40
C THR A 64 4.20 -26.75 7.90
N GLN A 65 4.54 -25.52 7.49
CA GLN A 65 4.65 -25.14 6.08
C GLN A 65 5.67 -26.00 5.33
N TYR A 66 6.80 -26.32 5.96
CA TYR A 66 7.81 -27.20 5.38
C TYR A 66 7.28 -28.64 5.18
N LEU A 67 6.62 -29.19 6.19
CA LEU A 67 6.05 -30.55 6.11
C LEU A 67 4.94 -30.62 5.06
N GLU A 68 4.08 -29.60 4.99
CA GLU A 68 3.04 -29.49 3.97
C GLU A 68 3.62 -29.36 2.56
N ALA A 69 4.65 -28.52 2.38
CA ALA A 69 5.33 -28.38 1.10
C ALA A 69 5.97 -29.71 0.64
N MET A 70 6.56 -30.46 1.57
CA MET A 70 7.13 -31.77 1.26
C MET A 70 6.07 -32.82 0.91
N ALA A 71 4.94 -32.80 1.61
CA ALA A 71 3.80 -33.67 1.30
C ALA A 71 3.21 -33.32 -0.08
N ALA A 72 3.08 -32.02 -0.39
CA ALA A 72 2.62 -31.53 -1.69
C ALA A 72 3.57 -31.92 -2.83
N GLU A 73 4.89 -31.84 -2.64
CA GLU A 73 5.88 -32.26 -3.64
C GLU A 73 5.83 -33.76 -3.90
N ARG A 74 5.64 -34.56 -2.86
CA ARG A 74 5.46 -36.02 -2.99
C ARG A 74 4.17 -36.36 -3.74
N ALA A 75 3.08 -35.64 -3.47
CA ALA A 75 1.81 -35.81 -4.17
C ALA A 75 1.92 -35.35 -5.65
N ALA A 76 2.54 -34.20 -5.91
CA ALA A 76 2.74 -33.65 -7.25
C ALA A 76 3.65 -34.54 -8.12
N SER A 77 4.66 -35.17 -7.51
CA SER A 77 5.51 -36.16 -8.18
C SER A 77 4.73 -37.39 -8.67
N ALA A 78 3.57 -37.69 -8.07
CA ALA A 78 2.73 -38.81 -8.47
C ALA A 78 1.73 -38.43 -9.61
N SER A 79 1.42 -37.14 -9.79
CA SER A 79 0.35 -36.66 -10.68
C SER A 79 0.80 -36.16 -12.06
N GLY A 80 2.06 -36.36 -12.43
CA GLY A 80 2.59 -35.94 -13.74
C GLY A 80 3.71 -34.91 -13.57
N ALA A 81 4.91 -35.29 -13.97
CA ALA A 81 6.11 -34.47 -13.81
C ALA A 81 5.99 -33.16 -14.59
N LEU A 82 6.26 -32.03 -13.92
CA LEU A 82 6.50 -30.78 -14.62
C LEU A 82 7.65 -30.96 -15.62
N PRO A 83 7.61 -30.29 -16.79
CA PRO A 83 8.71 -30.36 -17.75
C PRO A 83 10.01 -29.85 -17.12
N SER A 84 11.10 -30.60 -17.32
CA SER A 84 12.44 -30.17 -16.92
C SER A 84 13.01 -29.22 -17.98
N TRP A 85 13.57 -28.09 -17.54
CA TRP A 85 14.31 -27.13 -18.37
C TRP A 85 15.81 -27.11 -18.05
N THR A 86 16.35 -28.24 -17.63
CA THR A 86 17.79 -28.41 -17.39
C THR A 86 18.57 -28.49 -18.70
N THR A 87 19.68 -27.78 -18.78
CA THR A 87 20.67 -27.82 -19.87
C THR A 87 22.08 -27.99 -19.30
N THR A 88 23.04 -28.41 -20.13
CA THR A 88 24.44 -28.58 -19.71
C THR A 88 25.29 -27.50 -20.37
N ILE A 89 25.92 -26.64 -19.56
CA ILE A 89 26.81 -25.57 -20.01
C ILE A 89 28.18 -25.81 -19.35
N GLY A 90 29.23 -25.98 -20.16
CA GLY A 90 30.59 -26.17 -19.64
C GLY A 90 30.77 -27.43 -18.77
N GLY A 91 30.03 -28.50 -19.07
CA GLY A 91 30.06 -29.75 -18.29
C GLY A 91 29.29 -29.70 -16.97
N GLN A 92 28.58 -28.61 -16.69
CA GLN A 92 27.74 -28.48 -15.49
C GLN A 92 26.27 -28.33 -15.86
N THR A 93 25.38 -28.91 -15.06
CA THR A 93 23.93 -28.83 -15.26
C THR A 93 23.40 -27.53 -14.70
N VAL A 94 22.64 -26.79 -15.51
CA VAL A 94 21.98 -25.55 -15.15
C VAL A 94 20.53 -25.60 -15.60
N GLY A 95 19.59 -25.18 -14.76
CA GLY A 95 18.17 -25.08 -15.10
C GLY A 95 17.29 -25.50 -13.93
N LEU A 96 16.00 -25.75 -14.17
CA LEU A 96 15.11 -26.24 -13.11
C LEU A 96 14.27 -27.44 -13.57
N ASP A 97 14.06 -28.35 -12.64
CA ASP A 97 13.13 -29.47 -12.75
C ASP A 97 12.05 -29.33 -11.66
N SER A 98 11.13 -30.30 -11.57
CA SER A 98 10.06 -30.25 -10.58
C SER A 98 10.55 -30.23 -9.11
N ARG A 99 11.81 -30.60 -8.85
CA ARG A 99 12.34 -30.84 -7.51
C ARG A 99 13.50 -29.92 -7.15
N TYR A 100 14.28 -29.47 -8.11
CA TYR A 100 15.54 -28.76 -7.94
C TYR A 100 15.77 -27.68 -8.99
N VAL A 101 16.43 -26.61 -8.54
CA VAL A 101 17.18 -25.68 -9.36
C VAL A 101 18.65 -26.10 -9.38
N TYR A 102 19.17 -26.34 -10.56
CA TYR A 102 20.58 -26.63 -10.81
C TYR A 102 21.30 -25.33 -11.18
N LEU A 103 22.33 -25.00 -10.41
CA LEU A 103 23.21 -23.85 -10.58
C LEU A 103 24.65 -24.37 -10.68
N GLY A 104 24.95 -25.10 -11.75
CA GLY A 104 26.26 -25.70 -11.95
C GLY A 104 26.51 -26.85 -10.96
N PRO A 105 27.46 -26.73 -10.01
CA PRO A 105 27.67 -27.74 -8.98
C PRO A 105 26.65 -27.65 -7.83
N LEU A 106 25.92 -26.54 -7.71
CA LEU A 106 24.98 -26.31 -6.62
C LEU A 106 23.58 -26.77 -7.02
N LYS A 107 22.93 -27.52 -6.13
CA LYS A 107 21.58 -28.06 -6.30
C LYS A 107 20.68 -27.53 -5.19
N VAL A 108 19.73 -26.67 -5.54
CA VAL A 108 18.82 -26.03 -4.59
C VAL A 108 17.43 -26.65 -4.73
N PRO A 109 16.85 -27.24 -3.67
CA PRO A 109 15.46 -27.69 -3.73
C PRO A 109 14.49 -26.56 -4.10
N SER A 110 13.65 -26.78 -5.11
CA SER A 110 12.81 -25.72 -5.71
C SER A 110 11.82 -25.10 -4.70
N PHE A 111 11.35 -25.88 -3.72
CA PHE A 111 10.43 -25.38 -2.68
C PHE A 111 11.08 -24.32 -1.76
N LEU A 112 12.41 -24.31 -1.61
CA LEU A 112 13.09 -23.30 -0.79
C LEU A 112 12.96 -21.90 -1.41
N ILE A 113 12.89 -21.81 -2.74
CA ILE A 113 12.64 -20.55 -3.45
C ILE A 113 11.24 -20.01 -3.14
N ALA A 114 10.26 -20.90 -2.96
CA ALA A 114 8.91 -20.50 -2.59
C ALA A 114 8.83 -19.96 -1.14
N LEU A 115 9.74 -20.38 -0.26
CA LEU A 115 9.79 -19.95 1.14
C LEU A 115 10.60 -18.66 1.35
N LEU A 116 11.52 -18.36 0.45
CA LEU A 116 12.29 -17.12 0.53
C LEU A 116 11.34 -15.93 0.30
N PRO A 117 11.40 -14.85 1.12
CA PRO A 117 10.68 -13.61 0.89
C PRO A 117 11.34 -12.83 -0.26
N ILE A 118 11.51 -13.49 -1.41
CA ILE A 118 12.04 -12.88 -2.61
C ILE A 118 10.93 -11.98 -3.12
N ARG A 119 11.07 -10.68 -2.85
CA ARG A 119 10.43 -9.67 -3.70
C ARG A 119 11.14 -9.75 -5.04
N TRP A 120 10.77 -10.73 -5.87
CA TRP A 120 11.20 -10.76 -7.25
C TRP A 120 10.81 -9.39 -7.80
N PRO A 121 11.76 -8.50 -8.16
CA PRO A 121 11.40 -7.32 -8.91
C PRO A 121 10.71 -7.87 -10.15
N GLN A 122 9.40 -7.63 -10.30
CA GLN A 122 8.58 -8.28 -11.30
C GLN A 122 9.33 -8.31 -12.63
N ALA A 123 9.75 -9.50 -13.02
CA ALA A 123 10.78 -9.72 -14.00
C ALA A 123 10.17 -9.57 -15.40
N ASN A 124 9.97 -8.32 -15.83
CA ASN A 124 10.08 -7.88 -17.21
C ASN A 124 10.08 -6.33 -17.24
N PRO A 125 11.18 -5.66 -17.60
CA PRO A 125 11.21 -4.19 -17.76
C PRO A 125 10.11 -3.69 -18.71
N MET A 126 9.79 -4.49 -19.74
CA MET A 126 8.74 -4.21 -20.71
C MET A 126 7.34 -4.15 -20.09
N LEU A 127 7.05 -4.97 -19.08
CA LEU A 127 5.78 -4.94 -18.36
C LEU A 127 5.70 -3.71 -17.44
N TRP A 128 6.83 -3.19 -16.96
CA TRP A 128 6.89 -1.97 -16.15
C TRP A 128 6.53 -0.72 -16.95
N ASP A 129 7.06 -0.60 -18.17
CA ASP A 129 6.73 0.51 -19.07
C ASP A 129 5.25 0.43 -19.49
N GLN A 130 4.77 -0.77 -19.81
CA GLN A 130 3.36 -1.01 -20.12
C GLN A 130 2.47 -0.65 -18.91
N GLN A 131 2.82 -1.08 -17.69
CA GLN A 131 2.06 -0.78 -16.48
C GLN A 131 2.06 0.73 -16.17
N ARG A 132 3.16 1.44 -16.42
CA ARG A 132 3.23 2.90 -16.30
C ARG A 132 2.29 3.58 -17.29
N GLU A 133 2.26 3.12 -18.53
CA GLU A 133 1.35 3.63 -19.57
C GLU A 133 -0.13 3.37 -19.19
N TRP A 134 -0.47 2.16 -18.74
CA TRP A 134 -1.80 1.83 -18.23
C TRP A 134 -2.20 2.69 -17.03
N ASN A 135 -1.29 2.94 -16.11
CA ASN A 135 -1.56 3.79 -14.95
C ASN A 135 -1.73 5.26 -15.36
N ALA A 136 -0.95 5.76 -16.32
CA ALA A 136 -1.12 7.12 -16.86
C ALA A 136 -2.47 7.29 -17.56
N MET A 137 -2.88 6.31 -18.38
CA MET A 137 -4.22 6.32 -19.01
C MET A 137 -5.34 6.27 -17.98
N ARG A 138 -5.19 5.48 -16.91
CA ARG A 138 -6.18 5.43 -15.82
C ARG A 138 -6.32 6.76 -15.10
N GLU A 139 -5.20 7.42 -14.81
CA GLU A 139 -5.24 8.75 -14.18
C GLU A 139 -5.92 9.78 -15.08
N ASP A 140 -5.64 9.77 -16.39
CA ASP A 140 -6.29 10.69 -17.33
C ASP A 140 -7.81 10.46 -17.40
N ILE A 141 -8.26 9.21 -17.49
CA ILE A 141 -9.70 8.86 -17.44
C ILE A 141 -10.35 9.37 -16.16
N ASN A 142 -9.68 9.20 -15.01
CA ASN A 142 -10.19 9.67 -13.72
C ASN A 142 -10.26 11.20 -13.65
N VAL A 143 -9.27 11.91 -14.18
CA VAL A 143 -9.25 13.37 -14.23
C VAL A 143 -10.33 13.90 -15.17
N ALA A 144 -10.51 13.30 -16.35
CA ALA A 144 -11.56 13.64 -17.30
C ALA A 144 -12.95 13.40 -16.70
N GLY A 145 -13.16 12.27 -16.02
CA GLY A 145 -14.41 11.95 -15.32
C GLY A 145 -14.74 12.97 -14.22
N ARG A 146 -13.75 13.38 -13.42
CA ARG A 146 -13.94 14.45 -12.40
C ARG A 146 -14.32 15.78 -13.03
N ARG A 147 -13.72 16.15 -14.17
CA ARG A 147 -14.06 17.40 -14.87
C ARG A 147 -15.49 17.36 -15.42
N GLY A 148 -15.92 16.23 -15.98
CA GLY A 148 -17.30 16.04 -16.45
C GLY A 148 -18.31 16.21 -15.31
N ALA A 149 -18.09 15.54 -14.19
CA ALA A 149 -18.96 15.66 -13.01
C ALA A 149 -19.09 17.12 -12.51
N ILE A 150 -17.99 17.88 -12.50
CA ILE A 150 -18.00 19.30 -12.11
C ILE A 150 -18.81 20.15 -13.12
N LEU A 151 -18.71 19.88 -14.42
CA LEU A 151 -19.46 20.63 -15.44
C LEU A 151 -20.97 20.38 -15.33
N ASP A 152 -21.38 19.13 -15.11
CA ASP A 152 -22.78 18.76 -14.91
C ASP A 152 -23.37 19.45 -13.67
N GLU A 153 -22.60 19.51 -12.57
CA GLU A 153 -22.97 20.25 -11.36
C GLU A 153 -23.12 21.76 -11.61
N LEU A 154 -22.21 22.36 -12.38
CA LEU A 154 -22.27 23.79 -12.74
C LEU A 154 -23.46 24.11 -13.65
N GLU A 155 -23.80 23.23 -14.59
CA GLU A 155 -24.97 23.40 -15.45
C GLU A 155 -26.26 23.31 -14.63
N ALA A 156 -26.36 22.31 -13.74
CA ALA A 156 -27.49 22.15 -12.83
C ALA A 156 -27.67 23.39 -11.93
N ALA A 157 -26.58 23.90 -11.34
CA ALA A 157 -26.59 25.12 -10.54
C ALA A 157 -27.03 26.34 -11.36
N GLY A 158 -26.53 26.48 -12.59
CA GLY A 158 -26.92 27.56 -13.50
C GLY A 158 -28.40 27.50 -13.88
N LYS A 159 -28.95 26.29 -14.08
CA LYS A 159 -30.38 26.10 -14.37
C LYS A 159 -31.25 26.43 -13.15
N ALA A 160 -30.85 26.01 -11.95
CA ALA A 160 -31.53 26.36 -10.71
C ALA A 160 -31.60 27.88 -10.51
N LEU A 161 -30.50 28.59 -10.75
CA LEU A 161 -30.45 30.05 -10.63
C LEU A 161 -31.38 30.77 -11.63
N ARG A 162 -31.50 30.25 -12.86
CA ARG A 162 -32.46 30.80 -13.85
C ARG A 162 -33.91 30.59 -13.42
N ALA A 163 -34.23 29.40 -12.91
CA ALA A 163 -35.56 29.08 -12.42
C ALA A 163 -35.96 29.97 -11.23
N GLU A 164 -35.04 30.19 -10.27
CA GLU A 164 -35.27 31.08 -9.13
C GLU A 164 -35.51 32.53 -9.58
N ARG A 165 -34.71 33.03 -10.52
CA ARG A 165 -34.91 34.38 -11.09
C ARG A 165 -36.22 34.53 -11.83
N GLU A 166 -36.68 33.49 -12.52
CA GLU A 166 -37.96 33.49 -13.20
C GLU A 166 -39.13 33.51 -12.21
N ALA A 167 -39.09 32.64 -11.20
CA ALA A 167 -40.08 32.62 -10.11
C ALA A 167 -40.16 33.97 -9.37
N GLN A 168 -39.01 34.61 -9.11
CA GLN A 168 -38.96 35.93 -8.49
C GLN A 168 -39.63 37.01 -9.37
N ARG A 169 -39.36 36.99 -10.68
CA ARG A 169 -40.01 37.91 -11.63
C ARG A 169 -41.50 37.67 -11.74
N GLU A 170 -41.96 36.42 -11.73
CA GLU A 170 -43.38 36.09 -11.73
C GLU A 170 -44.08 36.54 -10.44
N PHE A 171 -43.43 36.38 -9.29
CA PHE A 171 -43.93 36.86 -8.01
C PHE A 171 -44.06 38.39 -7.99
N GLU A 172 -43.04 39.11 -8.48
CA GLU A 172 -43.07 40.57 -8.64
C GLU A 172 -44.14 41.01 -9.65
N ALA A 173 -44.31 40.28 -10.76
CA ALA A 173 -45.35 40.56 -11.75
C ALA A 173 -46.76 40.33 -11.18
N ASN A 174 -46.96 39.29 -10.37
CA ASN A 174 -48.22 38.99 -9.71
C ASN A 174 -48.56 40.02 -8.63
N GLN A 175 -47.57 40.53 -7.88
CA GLN A 175 -47.79 41.64 -6.94
C GLN A 175 -48.19 42.96 -7.62
N ARG A 176 -47.77 43.16 -8.88
CA ARG A 176 -48.12 44.35 -9.67
C ARG A 176 -49.49 44.24 -10.35
N ARG A 177 -50.13 43.05 -10.35
CA ARG A 177 -51.48 42.88 -10.89
C ARG A 177 -52.51 43.32 -9.84
N PRO A 178 -53.47 44.20 -10.17
CA PRO A 178 -54.56 44.53 -9.26
C PRO A 178 -55.38 43.28 -8.90
N PRO A 179 -55.92 43.18 -7.68
CA PRO A 179 -56.81 42.08 -7.32
C PRO A 179 -58.03 42.05 -8.25
N PRO A 180 -58.56 40.85 -8.59
CA PRO A 180 -59.73 40.74 -9.45
C PRO A 180 -60.92 41.48 -8.83
N PRO A 181 -61.79 42.10 -9.66
CA PRO A 181 -62.99 42.76 -9.16
C PRO A 181 -63.84 41.78 -8.35
N ILE A 182 -64.32 42.21 -7.19
CA ILE A 182 -65.28 41.45 -6.39
C ILE A 182 -66.59 41.44 -7.19
N GLU A 183 -67.00 40.29 -7.71
CA GLU A 183 -68.35 40.12 -8.25
C GLU A 183 -69.32 40.01 -7.07
N ASP A 184 -70.13 41.05 -6.85
CA ASP A 184 -71.23 41.03 -5.88
C ASP A 184 -72.34 40.08 -6.39
N PRO A 185 -72.75 39.06 -5.62
CA PRO A 185 -73.94 38.28 -5.94
C PRO A 185 -75.19 39.13 -5.63
N GLY A 186 -75.82 39.65 -6.68
CA GLY A 186 -77.14 40.28 -6.62
C GLY A 186 -78.27 39.29 -6.33
#